data_AF-C3KPC3-F1
#
_entry.id   AF-C3KPC3-F1
#
_cell.length_a   1.000
_cell.length_b   1.000
_cell.length_c   1.000
_cell.angle_alpha   90.00
_cell.angle_beta   90.00
_cell.angle_gamma   90.00
#
_symmetry.space_group_name_H-M   'P 1'
#
loop_
_entity.id
_entity.type
_entity.pdbx_description
1 polymer ?
#
loop_
_entity_poly.entity_id
_entity_poly.type
_entity_poly.pdbx_seq_one_letter_code
_entity_poly.pdbx_strand_id
1 'polypeptide(L)'
;MNQLLFRMADFLSRPPGFYFVIVAMIASTALVPFGLTNVVTYALSVAAILITSVVLIQGYRDTAAIHAKLDEIIVSMRETRNEVVGLEHEQPEHIAAAVQRLEAEAEEQGRANTETAR
;
A
#
# COMPACT_ATOMS: atom_id res chain seq x y z
N MET A 1 -4.52 -24.59 6.41
CA MET A 1 -5.68 -23.68 6.41
C MET A 1 -5.41 -22.32 5.74
N ASN A 2 -4.17 -21.79 5.76
CA ASN A 2 -3.91 -20.44 5.23
C ASN A 2 -3.72 -20.37 3.70
N GLN A 3 -3.29 -21.46 3.06
CA GLN A 3 -3.04 -21.48 1.61
C GLN A 3 -4.28 -21.19 0.75
N LEU A 4 -5.47 -21.55 1.24
CA LEU A 4 -6.71 -21.33 0.50
C LEU A 4 -7.12 -19.85 0.58
N LEU A 5 -6.97 -19.22 1.75
CA LEU A 5 -7.14 -17.78 1.92
C LEU A 5 -6.11 -17.00 1.11
N PHE A 6 -4.83 -17.41 1.10
CA PHE A 6 -3.80 -16.76 0.28
C PHE A 6 -4.06 -16.92 -1.22
N ARG A 7 -4.51 -18.09 -1.68
CA ARG A 7 -4.84 -18.31 -3.10
C ARG A 7 -6.10 -17.54 -3.53
N MET A 8 -7.11 -17.47 -2.67
CA MET A 8 -8.30 -16.64 -2.91
C MET A 8 -7.92 -15.16 -2.94
N ALA A 9 -7.03 -14.74 -2.06
CA ALA A 9 -6.51 -13.38 -2.04
C ALA A 9 -5.74 -13.04 -3.32
N ASP A 10 -4.75 -13.86 -3.70
CA ASP A 10 -3.97 -13.70 -4.94
C ASP A 10 -4.86 -13.67 -6.19
N PHE A 11 -5.95 -14.45 -6.19
CA PHE A 11 -6.92 -14.44 -7.28
C PHE A 11 -7.73 -13.13 -7.31
N LEU A 12 -8.25 -12.68 -6.17
CA LEU A 12 -9.02 -11.44 -6.03
C LEU A 12 -8.23 -10.18 -6.41
N SER A 13 -6.92 -10.15 -6.18
CA SER A 13 -6.08 -8.97 -6.47
C SER A 13 -5.46 -8.96 -7.86
N ARG A 14 -5.75 -9.95 -8.70
CA ARG A 14 -5.38 -9.94 -10.12
C ARG A 14 -6.54 -9.38 -10.97
N PRO A 15 -6.26 -8.77 -12.13
CA PRO A 15 -7.28 -8.26 -13.06
C PRO A 15 -8.48 -9.22 -13.30
N PRO A 16 -8.30 -10.55 -13.48
CA PRO A 16 -9.42 -11.49 -13.59
C PRO A 16 -10.32 -11.59 -12.34
N GLY A 17 -9.78 -11.49 -11.13
CA GLY A 17 -10.57 -11.52 -9.90
C GLY A 17 -11.48 -10.30 -9.75
N PHE A 18 -11.00 -9.14 -10.20
CA PHE A 18 -11.79 -7.91 -10.24
C PHE A 18 -13.03 -8.05 -11.15
N TYR A 19 -12.87 -8.59 -12.36
CA TYR A 19 -14.00 -8.85 -13.26
C TYR A 19 -15.00 -9.84 -12.66
N PHE A 20 -14.52 -10.87 -11.98
CA PHE A 20 -15.38 -11.83 -11.27
C PHE A 20 -16.24 -11.15 -10.20
N VAL A 21 -15.65 -10.26 -9.39
CA VAL A 21 -16.38 -9.49 -8.38
C VAL A 21 -17.42 -8.57 -9.02
N ILE A 22 -17.10 -7.90 -10.12
CA ILE A 22 -18.06 -7.07 -10.86
C ILE A 22 -19.25 -7.90 -11.35
N VAL A 23 -19.01 -9.06 -11.97
CA VAL A 23 -20.08 -9.94 -12.44
C VAL A 23 -20.94 -10.43 -11.27
N ALA A 24 -20.31 -10.82 -10.16
CA ALA A 24 -21.03 -11.21 -8.96
C ALA A 24 -21.89 -10.07 -8.41
N MET A 25 -21.40 -8.84 -8.42
CA MET A 25 -22.14 -7.66 -7.95
C MET A 25 -23.34 -7.34 -8.84
N ILE A 26 -23.17 -7.42 -10.17
CA ILE A 26 -24.26 -7.24 -11.15
C ILE A 26 -25.31 -8.33 -10.98
N ALA A 27 -24.90 -9.59 -10.89
CA ALA A 27 -25.80 -10.73 -10.67
C ALA A 27 -26.58 -10.58 -9.36
N SER A 28 -25.90 -10.20 -8.28
CA SER A 28 -26.53 -9.95 -6.97
C SER A 28 -27.59 -8.85 -7.07
N THR A 29 -27.26 -7.73 -7.73
CA THR A 29 -28.20 -6.60 -7.92
C THR A 29 -29.42 -7.01 -8.74
N ALA A 30 -29.24 -7.87 -9.76
CA ALA A 30 -30.33 -8.41 -10.56
C ALA A 30 -31.27 -9.36 -9.79
N LEU A 31 -30.81 -9.96 -8.68
CA LEU A 31 -31.63 -10.82 -7.80
C LEU A 31 -32.47 -10.03 -6.78
N VAL A 32 -32.16 -8.77 -6.50
CA VAL A 32 -32.92 -7.90 -5.58
C VAL A 32 -34.42 -7.78 -5.92
N PRO A 33 -34.85 -7.55 -7.17
CA PRO A 33 -36.27 -7.41 -7.51
C PRO A 33 -37.11 -8.68 -7.30
N PHE A 34 -36.49 -9.84 -7.06
CA PHE A 34 -37.20 -11.10 -6.77
C PHE A 34 -37.62 -11.27 -5.29
N GLY A 35 -37.52 -10.22 -4.47
CA GLY A 35 -37.92 -10.27 -3.05
C GLY A 35 -36.88 -10.91 -2.13
N LEU A 36 -35.71 -11.27 -2.66
CA LEU A 36 -34.56 -11.82 -1.93
C LEU A 36 -33.68 -10.72 -1.30
N THR A 37 -34.15 -9.46 -1.26
CA THR A 37 -33.38 -8.28 -0.85
C THR A 37 -32.58 -8.48 0.43
N ASN A 38 -33.17 -9.05 1.48
CA ASN A 38 -32.45 -9.27 2.75
C ASN A 38 -31.28 -10.24 2.62
N VAL A 39 -31.45 -11.33 1.85
CA VAL A 39 -30.41 -12.35 1.65
C VAL A 39 -29.31 -11.80 0.76
N VAL A 40 -29.68 -11.10 -0.31
CA VAL A 40 -28.73 -10.49 -1.25
C VAL A 40 -27.92 -9.39 -0.57
N THR A 41 -28.57 -8.50 0.19
CA THR A 41 -27.87 -7.43 0.91
C THR A 41 -26.93 -8.00 1.95
N TYR A 42 -27.35 -9.00 2.73
CA TYR A 42 -26.48 -9.65 3.71
C TYR A 42 -25.26 -10.32 3.04
N ALA A 43 -25.49 -11.06 1.95
CA ALA A 43 -24.42 -11.70 1.19
C ALA A 43 -23.43 -10.67 0.60
N LEU A 44 -23.93 -9.57 0.05
CA LEU A 44 -23.10 -8.47 -0.46
C LEU A 44 -22.29 -7.80 0.64
N SER A 45 -22.87 -7.55 1.81
CA SER A 45 -22.16 -6.97 2.96
C SER A 45 -21.03 -7.88 3.45
N VAL A 46 -21.28 -9.18 3.59
CA VAL A 46 -20.24 -10.15 3.99
C VAL A 46 -19.15 -10.24 2.92
N ALA A 47 -19.51 -10.27 1.64
CA ALA A 47 -18.55 -10.29 0.53
C ALA A 47 -17.67 -9.03 0.52
N ALA A 48 -18.27 -7.84 0.71
CA ALA A 48 -17.54 -6.58 0.79
C ALA A 48 -16.50 -6.59 1.91
N ILE A 49 -16.89 -7.01 3.12
CA ILE A 49 -15.98 -7.11 4.27
C ILE A 49 -14.81 -8.05 3.97
N LEU A 50 -15.08 -9.25 3.43
CA LEU A 50 -14.05 -10.23 3.11
C LEU A 50 -13.08 -9.73 2.02
N ILE A 51 -13.60 -9.08 0.97
CA ILE A 51 -12.77 -8.50 -0.09
C ILE A 51 -11.90 -7.38 0.48
N THR A 52 -12.45 -6.48 1.29
CA THR A 52 -11.68 -5.42 1.96
C THR A 52 -10.58 -6.03 2.83
N SER A 53 -10.87 -7.05 3.64
CA SER A 53 -9.85 -7.74 4.45
C SER A 53 -8.72 -8.32 3.59
N VAL A 54 -9.05 -8.94 2.47
CA VAL A 54 -8.07 -9.50 1.52
C VAL A 54 -7.19 -8.42 0.89
N VAL A 55 -7.79 -7.31 0.45
CA VAL A 55 -7.06 -6.19 -0.16
C VAL A 55 -6.09 -5.55 0.83
N LEU A 56 -6.50 -5.38 2.10
CA LEU A 56 -5.61 -4.86 3.14
C LEU A 56 -4.38 -5.77 3.34
N ILE A 57 -4.55 -7.09 3.31
CA ILE A 57 -3.43 -8.04 3.45
C ILE A 57 -2.43 -7.92 2.29
N GLN A 58 -2.93 -7.74 1.07
CA GLN A 58 -2.08 -7.54 -0.13
C GLN A 58 -1.29 -6.23 -0.03
N GLY A 59 -1.97 -5.14 0.34
CA GLY A 59 -1.34 -3.83 0.51
C GLY A 59 -0.20 -3.84 1.53
N TYR A 60 -0.33 -4.60 2.62
CA TYR A 60 0.73 -4.76 3.62
C TYR A 60 1.96 -5.50 3.08
N ARG A 61 1.77 -6.57 2.29
CA ARG A 61 2.89 -7.37 1.77
C ARG A 61 3.68 -6.62 0.70
N ASP A 62 2.99 -5.93 -0.19
CA ASP A 62 3.63 -5.23 -1.31
C ASP A 62 4.37 -3.97 -0.83
N THR A 63 3.83 -3.25 0.16
CA THR A 63 4.49 -2.08 0.77
C THR A 63 5.80 -2.49 1.47
N ALA A 64 5.78 -3.55 2.27
CA ALA A 64 6.97 -4.03 2.98
C ALA A 64 8.08 -4.52 2.03
N ALA A 65 7.70 -5.16 0.93
CA ALA A 65 8.66 -5.62 -0.08
C ALA A 65 9.31 -4.46 -0.86
N ILE A 66 8.58 -3.36 -1.08
CA ILE A 66 9.14 -2.15 -1.69
C ILE A 66 10.12 -1.47 -0.73
N HIS A 67 9.76 -1.31 0.54
CA HIS A 67 10.63 -0.70 1.55
C HIS A 67 11.95 -1.46 1.68
N ALA A 68 11.90 -2.80 1.80
CA ALA A 68 13.12 -3.62 1.88
C ALA A 68 14.05 -3.50 0.65
N LYS A 69 13.48 -3.32 -0.55
CA LYS A 69 14.29 -3.11 -1.76
C LYS A 69 14.92 -1.72 -1.81
N LEU A 70 14.21 -0.70 -1.32
CA LEU A 70 14.75 0.66 -1.21
C LEU A 70 15.87 0.73 -0.17
N ASP A 71 15.71 0.05 0.97
CA ASP A 71 16.74 -0.04 2.01
C ASP A 71 18.04 -0.69 1.49
N GLU A 72 17.91 -1.79 0.75
CA GLU A 72 19.07 -2.44 0.12
C GLU A 72 19.77 -1.51 -0.89
N ILE A 73 19.03 -0.74 -1.68
CA ILE A 73 19.62 0.24 -2.61
C ILE A 73 20.36 1.34 -1.84
N ILE A 74 19.77 1.88 -0.76
CA ILE A 74 20.39 2.92 0.08
C ILE A 74 21.68 2.39 0.72
N VAL A 75 21.68 1.17 1.26
CA VAL A 75 22.87 0.53 1.84
C VAL A 75 23.94 0.26 0.76
N SER A 76 23.54 -0.08 -0.46
CA SER A 76 24.47 -0.36 -1.56
C SER A 76 25.07 0.90 -2.21
N MET A 77 24.42 2.06 -2.08
CA MET A 77 24.95 3.34 -2.56
C MET A 77 25.91 3.95 -1.53
N ARG A 78 27.20 3.88 -1.86
CA ARG A 78 28.33 4.37 -1.05
C ARG A 78 28.34 5.88 -0.73
N GLU A 79 27.44 6.64 -1.35
CA GLU A 79 27.22 8.09 -1.16
C GLU A 79 25.89 8.44 -0.47
N THR A 80 25.02 7.45 -0.18
CA THR A 80 23.74 7.72 0.46
C THR A 80 23.88 7.60 1.97
N ARG A 81 23.47 8.64 2.70
CA ARG A 81 23.60 8.69 4.15
C ARG A 81 22.73 7.59 4.78
N ASN A 82 23.37 6.63 5.42
CA ASN A 82 22.75 5.49 6.09
C ASN A 82 21.80 5.87 7.25
N GLU A 83 21.64 7.16 7.56
CA GLU A 83 20.76 7.68 8.61
C GLU A 83 19.27 7.70 8.22
N VAL A 84 18.93 7.49 6.94
CA VAL A 84 17.53 7.41 6.48
C VAL A 84 17.00 5.98 6.33
N VAL A 85 17.84 4.97 6.52
CA VAL A 85 17.43 3.55 6.47
C VAL A 85 16.64 3.22 7.74
N GLY A 86 15.44 2.66 7.60
CA GLY A 86 14.61 2.26 8.74
C GLY A 86 13.79 3.41 9.37
N LEU A 87 13.84 4.61 8.79
CA LEU A 87 13.14 5.79 9.30
C LEU A 87 11.62 5.63 9.24
N GLU A 88 11.10 4.77 8.37
CA GLU A 88 9.69 4.41 8.27
C GLU A 88 9.14 3.59 9.45
N HIS A 89 10.03 3.04 10.29
CA HIS A 89 9.69 2.34 11.53
C HIS A 89 9.85 3.22 12.79
N GLU A 90 10.37 4.45 12.63
CA GLU A 90 10.54 5.41 13.72
C GLU A 90 9.22 6.08 14.11
N GLN A 91 9.22 6.75 15.26
CA GLN A 91 8.05 7.48 15.73
C GLN A 91 7.76 8.69 14.81
N PRO A 92 6.49 9.07 14.60
CA PRO A 92 6.11 10.12 13.63
C PRO A 92 6.81 11.46 13.86
N GLU A 93 7.06 11.81 15.12
CA GLU A 93 7.78 13.04 15.51
C GLU A 93 9.24 13.02 15.07
N HIS A 94 9.89 11.85 15.13
CA HIS A 94 11.27 11.65 14.72
C HIS A 94 11.43 11.67 13.20
N ILE A 95 10.44 11.12 12.48
CA ILE A 95 10.37 11.20 11.01
C ILE A 95 10.30 12.66 10.55
N ALA A 96 9.39 13.45 11.13
CA ALA A 96 9.21 14.85 10.77
C ALA A 96 10.48 15.69 11.05
N ALA A 97 11.15 15.44 12.17
CA ALA A 97 12.39 16.13 12.51
C ALA A 97 13.55 15.79 11.56
N ALA A 98 13.67 14.51 11.17
CA ALA A 98 14.68 14.08 10.20
C ALA A 98 14.42 14.67 8.81
N VAL A 99 13.16 14.72 8.36
CA VAL A 99 12.77 15.36 7.09
C VAL A 99 13.10 16.85 7.09
N GLN A 100 12.76 17.59 8.15
CA GLN A 100 13.09 19.02 8.26
C GLN A 100 14.61 19.28 8.22
N ARG A 101 15.40 18.43 8.89
CA ARG A 101 16.87 18.53 8.84
C ARG A 101 17.39 18.34 7.41
N LEU A 102 16.90 17.33 6.70
CA LEU A 102 17.31 17.04 5.32
C LEU A 102 16.93 18.17 4.35
N GLU A 103 15.73 18.74 4.51
CA GLU A 103 15.29 19.89 3.70
C GLU A 103 16.16 21.13 3.96
N ALA A 104 16.47 21.43 5.22
CA ALA A 104 17.34 22.55 5.58
C ALA A 104 18.76 22.41 5.01
N GLU A 105 19.35 21.22 5.11
CA GLU A 105 20.68 20.94 4.55
C GLU A 105 20.69 21.01 3.01
N ALA A 106 19.62 20.59 2.35
CA ALA A 106 19.48 20.69 0.89
C ALA A 106 19.36 22.16 0.44
N GLU A 107 18.63 22.99 1.18
CA GLU A 107 18.55 24.43 0.90
C GLU A 107 19.91 25.12 1.06
N GLU A 108 20.67 24.78 2.11
CA GLU A 108 22.01 25.34 2.35
C GLU A 108 23.00 24.97 1.25
N GLN A 109 22.99 23.71 0.79
CA GLN A 109 23.82 23.27 -0.34
C GLN A 109 23.42 23.96 -1.66
N GLY A 110 22.12 24.16 -1.90
CA GLY A 110 21.63 24.90 -3.06
C GLY A 110 22.08 26.36 -3.08
N ARG A 111 22.08 27.02 -1.91
CA ARG A 111 22.57 28.40 -1.75
C ARG A 111 24.09 28.51 -1.96
N ALA A 112 24.87 27.60 -1.38
CA ALA A 112 26.32 27.57 -1.54
C ALA A 112 26.78 27.31 -2.99
N ASN A 113 26.07 26.45 -3.73
CA ASN A 113 26.35 26.22 -5.15
C ASN A 113 26.02 27.45 -6.02
N THR A 114 25.04 28.25 -5.62
CA THR A 114 24.64 29.46 -6.34
C THR A 114 25.62 30.62 -6.11
N GLU A 115 26.26 30.70 -4.93
CA GLU A 115 27.33 31.66 -4.66
C GLU A 115 28.66 31.30 -5.33
N THR A 116 28.97 30.01 -5.48
CA THR A 116 30.23 29.57 -6.11
C THR A 116 30.19 29.66 -7.65
N ALA A 117 28.99 29.72 -8.23
CA ALA A 117 28.79 29.86 -9.68
C ALA A 117 28.75 31.32 -10.18
N ARG A 118 29.01 32.30 -9.30
CA ARG A 118 28.96 33.73 -9.59
C ARG A 118 30.33 34.39 -9.48
#